data_AF-A0A7L0AYN2-F1
#
_entry.id   AF-A0A7L0AYN2-F1
#
_cell.length_a   1.000
_cell.length_b   1.000
_cell.length_c   1.000
_cell.angle_alpha   90.00
_cell.angle_beta   90.00
_cell.angle_gamma   90.00
#
_symmetry.space_group_name_H-M   'P 1'
#
loop_
_entity.id
_entity.type
_entity.pdbx_description
1 polymer ?
#
loop_
_entity_poly.entity_id
_entity_poly.type
_entity_poly.pdbx_seq_one_letter_code
_entity_poly.pdbx_strand_id
1 'polypeptide(L)'
;TMTVHNEHQIAEVHVRSGLYSSDSIFDYTHGYVATRLLSRRACFIMKINREYIPNLQDMGRLAFERKTMKTMYSPNNVWVQFRPGHSMLGTMKNWLLYGKPIEQLCRGLPLYE
;
A
#
# COMPACT_ATOMS: atom_id res chain seq x y z
N THR A 1 -7.49 -10.41 3.61
CA THR A 1 -8.79 -9.92 3.11
C THR A 1 -8.55 -8.73 2.24
N MET A 2 -9.38 -8.52 1.21
CA MET A 2 -9.31 -7.34 0.36
C MET A 2 -10.71 -6.75 0.23
N THR A 3 -10.79 -5.42 0.37
CA THR A 3 -12.02 -4.64 0.20
C THR A 3 -11.78 -3.62 -0.92
N VAL A 4 -12.74 -3.47 -1.82
CA VAL A 4 -12.65 -2.54 -2.96
C VAL A 4 -13.74 -1.49 -2.83
N HIS A 5 -13.33 -0.23 -2.78
CA HIS A 5 -14.18 0.96 -2.72
C HIS A 5 -14.14 1.63 -4.10
N ASN A 6 -14.99 1.17 -5.02
CA ASN A 6 -14.99 1.63 -6.41
C ASN A 6 -15.29 3.12 -6.52
N GLU A 7 -16.19 3.64 -5.70
CA GLU A 7 -16.60 5.04 -5.68
C GLU A 7 -15.47 5.99 -5.23
N HIS A 8 -14.57 5.51 -4.37
CA HIS A 8 -13.39 6.27 -3.91
C HIS A 8 -12.11 5.93 -4.69
N GLN A 9 -12.17 4.97 -5.62
CA GLN A 9 -11.02 4.43 -6.35
C GLN A 9 -9.91 3.90 -5.40
N ILE A 10 -10.33 3.21 -4.34
CA ILE A 10 -9.43 2.68 -3.29
C ILE A 10 -9.58 1.17 -3.17
N ALA A 11 -8.46 0.47 -2.94
CA ALA A 11 -8.46 -0.89 -2.43
C ALA A 11 -7.75 -0.97 -1.08
N GLU A 12 -8.37 -1.66 -0.12
CA GLU A 12 -7.77 -1.98 1.17
C GLU A 12 -7.38 -3.46 1.18
N VAL A 13 -6.14 -3.76 1.55
CA VAL A 13 -5.64 -5.13 1.66
C VAL A 13 -5.12 -5.36 3.06
N HIS A 14 -5.69 -6.37 3.72
CA HIS A 14 -5.31 -6.79 5.06
C HIS A 14 -4.66 -8.17 5.01
N VAL A 15 -3.39 -8.25 5.38
CA VAL A 15 -2.67 -9.51 5.57
C VAL A 15 -2.57 -9.77 7.07
N ARG A 16 -3.03 -10.95 7.49
CA ARG A 16 -3.01 -11.40 8.89
C ARG A 16 -2.07 -12.59 9.00
N SER A 17 -0.81 -12.32 9.37
CA SER A 17 0.28 -13.30 9.41
C SER A 17 1.21 -13.04 10.61
N GLY A 18 0.62 -12.80 11.78
CA GLY A 18 1.36 -12.52 13.01
C GLY A 18 2.28 -11.29 12.88
N LEU A 19 3.58 -11.48 13.09
CA LEU A 19 4.60 -10.43 12.96
C LEU A 19 4.69 -9.85 11.53
N TYR A 20 4.38 -10.64 10.51
CA TYR A 20 4.38 -10.21 9.10
C TYR A 20 3.02 -9.68 8.65
N SER A 21 2.11 -9.36 9.58
CA SER A 21 0.85 -8.70 9.24
C SER A 21 1.10 -7.32 8.66
N SER A 22 0.30 -6.99 7.64
CA SER A 22 0.35 -5.70 6.99
C SER A 22 -1.05 -5.22 6.64
N ASP A 23 -1.18 -3.91 6.56
CA ASP A 23 -2.36 -3.22 6.04
C ASP A 23 -1.88 -2.32 4.89
N SER A 24 -2.51 -2.46 3.73
CA SER A 24 -2.15 -1.70 2.53
C SER A 24 -3.36 -0.96 1.97
N ILE A 25 -3.14 0.28 1.54
CA ILE A 25 -4.10 1.10 0.82
C ILE A 25 -3.54 1.37 -0.58
N PHE A 26 -4.30 1.01 -1.60
CA PHE A 26 -4.05 1.35 -3.00
C PHE A 26 -4.99 2.50 -3.36
N ASP A 27 -4.47 3.72 -3.43
CA ASP A 27 -5.24 4.92 -3.77
C ASP A 27 -4.94 5.32 -5.22
N TYR A 28 -5.84 4.95 -6.14
CA TYR A 28 -5.68 5.25 -7.56
C TYR A 28 -5.99 6.71 -7.90
N THR A 29 -6.70 7.42 -7.03
CA THR A 29 -6.98 8.86 -7.18
C THR A 29 -5.69 9.66 -7.04
N HIS A 30 -4.90 9.35 -6.00
CA HIS A 30 -3.61 10.01 -5.76
C HIS A 30 -2.45 9.31 -6.48
N GLY A 31 -2.63 8.05 -6.91
CA GLY A 31 -1.63 7.29 -7.66
C GLY A 31 -0.55 6.65 -6.77
N TYR A 32 -0.88 6.34 -5.52
CA TYR A 32 0.05 5.79 -4.53
C TYR A 32 -0.48 4.52 -3.87
N VAL A 33 0.45 3.66 -3.46
CA VAL A 33 0.19 2.55 -2.54
C VAL A 33 0.93 2.84 -1.25
N ALA A 34 0.25 2.66 -0.13
CA ALA A 34 0.84 2.69 1.19
C ALA A 34 0.72 1.32 1.84
N THR A 35 1.79 0.82 2.47
CA THR A 35 1.78 -0.44 3.22
C THR A 35 2.38 -0.23 4.59
N ARG A 36 1.55 -0.38 5.62
CA ARG A 36 1.99 -0.44 7.02
C ARG A 36 2.39 -1.87 7.34
N LEU A 37 3.65 -2.07 7.72
CA LEU A 37 4.16 -3.39 8.11
C LEU A 37 4.40 -3.44 9.62
N LEU A 38 3.73 -4.37 10.31
CA LEU A 38 3.71 -4.43 11.77
C LEU A 38 5.10 -4.70 12.37
N SER A 39 5.85 -5.67 11.83
CA SER A 39 7.21 -6.03 12.31
C SER A 39 8.21 -4.89 12.23
N ARG A 40 8.04 -3.95 11.30
CA ARG A 40 8.95 -2.80 11.11
C ARG A 40 8.47 -1.54 11.82
N ARG A 41 7.21 -1.51 12.28
CA ARG A 41 6.54 -0.30 12.80
C ARG A 41 6.74 0.90 11.86
N ALA A 42 6.63 0.66 10.55
CA ALA A 42 6.90 1.62 9.50
C ALA A 42 5.84 1.55 8.40
N CYS A 43 5.74 2.60 7.60
CA CYS A 43 4.91 2.65 6.42
C CYS A 43 5.76 2.87 5.16
N PHE A 44 5.50 2.04 4.15
CA PHE A 44 6.16 2.08 2.85
C PHE A 44 5.21 2.68 1.84
N ILE A 45 5.63 3.75 1.18
CA ILE A 45 4.86 4.47 0.17
C ILE A 45 5.52 4.21 -1.18
N MET A 46 4.73 3.90 -2.20
CA MET A 46 5.22 3.70 -3.57
C MET A 46 4.23 4.30 -4.56
N LYS A 47 4.74 4.80 -5.70
CA LYS A 47 3.86 5.21 -6.80
C LYS A 47 3.26 3.97 -7.48
N ILE A 48 2.00 4.07 -7.88
CA ILE A 48 1.36 3.04 -8.69
C ILE A 48 1.98 3.04 -10.07
N ASN A 49 2.61 1.93 -10.44
CA ASN A 49 2.96 1.62 -11.82
C ASN A 49 1.91 0.66 -12.39
N ARG A 50 1.12 1.12 -13.35
CA ARG A 50 0.03 0.34 -13.97
C ARG A 50 0.48 -0.86 -14.79
N GLU A 51 1.78 -0.95 -15.12
CA GLU A 51 2.37 -2.12 -15.76
C GLU A 51 2.45 -3.32 -14.80
N TYR A 52 2.68 -3.06 -13.51
CA TYR A 52 2.85 -4.10 -12.49
C TYR A 52 1.68 -4.20 -11.52
N ILE A 53 1.00 -3.08 -11.26
CA ILE A 53 -0.15 -3.01 -10.38
C ILE A 53 -1.41 -2.95 -11.26
N PRO A 54 -2.23 -4.02 -11.27
CA PRO A 54 -3.45 -4.05 -12.07
C PRO A 54 -4.43 -2.94 -11.63
N ASN A 55 -5.38 -2.59 -12.48
CA ASN A 55 -6.43 -1.64 -12.09
C ASN A 55 -7.36 -2.24 -11.02
N LEU A 56 -8.18 -1.39 -10.42
CA LEU A 56 -9.05 -1.75 -9.29
C LEU A 56 -10.05 -2.87 -9.63
N GLN A 57 -10.62 -2.86 -10.84
CA GLN A 57 -11.57 -3.88 -11.30
C GLN A 57 -10.89 -5.24 -11.45
N ASP A 58 -9.70 -5.25 -12.07
CA ASP A 58 -8.89 -6.44 -12.21
C ASP A 58 -8.39 -6.99 -10.87
N MET A 59 -8.05 -6.13 -9.91
CA MET A 59 -7.71 -6.57 -8.56
C MET A 59 -8.86 -7.35 -7.92
N GLY A 60 -10.08 -6.79 -7.95
CA GLY A 60 -11.28 -7.45 -7.43
C GLY A 60 -11.49 -8.84 -8.04
N ARG A 61 -11.39 -8.93 -9.38
CA ARG A 61 -11.48 -10.19 -10.12
C ARG A 61 -10.37 -11.18 -9.73
N LEU A 62 -9.12 -10.75 -9.71
CA LEU A 62 -7.98 -11.60 -9.34
C LEU A 62 -8.08 -12.13 -7.91
N ALA A 63 -8.63 -11.32 -6.99
CA ALA A 63 -8.85 -11.72 -5.60
C ALA A 63 -9.96 -12.76 -5.46
N PHE A 64 -11.04 -12.57 -6.20
CA PHE A 64 -12.09 -13.57 -6.31
C PHE A 64 -11.56 -14.89 -6.89
N GLU A 65 -10.72 -14.83 -7.92
CA GLU A 65 -10.07 -16.00 -8.53
C GLU A 65 -8.96 -16.61 -7.63
N ARG A 66 -8.70 -16.06 -6.43
CA ARG A 66 -7.60 -16.43 -5.52
C ARG A 66 -6.20 -16.37 -6.15
N LYS A 67 -6.02 -15.64 -7.25
CA LYS A 67 -4.73 -15.50 -7.97
C LYS A 67 -3.85 -14.38 -7.39
N THR A 68 -4.41 -13.44 -6.64
CA THR A 68 -3.69 -12.24 -6.15
C THR A 68 -2.70 -12.52 -5.03
N MET A 69 -2.98 -13.49 -4.14
CA MET A 69 -2.05 -13.76 -3.03
C MET A 69 -0.75 -14.41 -3.47
N LYS A 70 -0.72 -15.11 -4.63
CA LYS A 70 0.53 -15.67 -5.18
C LYS A 70 1.35 -14.67 -6.00
N THR A 71 0.73 -13.62 -6.52
CA THR A 71 1.35 -12.65 -7.43
C THR A 71 1.81 -11.37 -6.72
N MET A 72 1.15 -10.96 -5.63
CA MET A 72 1.61 -9.85 -4.77
C MET A 72 2.73 -10.25 -3.80
N TYR A 73 2.86 -11.54 -3.48
CA TYR A 73 4.07 -12.09 -2.88
C TYR A 73 5.14 -12.18 -3.97
N SER A 74 5.83 -11.07 -4.25
CA SER A 74 7.06 -11.14 -5.03
C SER A 74 8.07 -12.00 -4.25
N PRO A 75 8.52 -13.15 -4.78
CA PRO A 75 9.56 -13.97 -4.12
C PRO A 75 10.90 -13.24 -4.09
N ASN A 76 11.08 -12.22 -4.94
CA ASN A 76 12.24 -11.34 -4.91
C ASN A 76 11.92 -10.14 -4.01
N ASN A 77 12.79 -9.91 -3.03
CA ASN A 77 12.75 -8.86 -2.04
C ASN A 77 12.55 -7.46 -2.65
N VAL A 78 11.34 -7.05 -3.04
CA VAL A 78 11.10 -5.66 -3.52
C VAL A 78 11.34 -4.65 -2.39
N TRP A 79 11.34 -5.13 -1.14
CA TRP A 79 11.62 -4.38 0.08
C TRP A 79 13.05 -3.82 0.18
N VAL A 80 14.04 -4.32 -0.57
CA VAL A 80 15.45 -3.88 -0.42
C VAL A 80 15.78 -2.55 -1.12
N GLN A 81 14.84 -1.91 -1.82
CA GLN A 81 15.11 -0.63 -2.50
C GLN A 81 14.51 0.60 -1.82
N PHE A 82 13.69 0.42 -0.79
CA PHE A 82 13.08 1.54 -0.07
C PHE A 82 14.13 2.37 0.68
N ARG A 83 14.12 3.67 0.45
CA ARG A 83 14.98 4.61 1.19
C ARG A 83 14.16 5.26 2.30
N PRO A 84 14.78 5.67 3.42
CA PRO A 84 14.11 6.54 4.36
C PRO A 84 13.57 7.74 3.58
N GLY A 85 12.26 7.98 3.69
CA GLY A 85 11.64 9.12 3.02
C GLY A 85 12.26 10.42 3.48
N HIS A 86 12.08 11.50 2.72
CA HIS A 86 12.66 12.82 3.02
C HIS A 86 12.21 13.41 4.37
N SER A 87 11.28 12.76 5.08
CA SER A 87 10.91 13.10 6.44
C SER A 87 10.57 11.84 7.22
N MET A 88 11.22 11.61 8.37
CA MET A 88 10.88 10.51 9.29
C MET A 88 9.41 10.55 9.72
N LEU A 89 8.77 11.73 9.67
CA LEU A 89 7.35 11.93 9.90
C LEU A 89 6.86 12.72 8.69
N GLY A 90 5.95 12.18 7.88
CA GLY A 90 5.49 12.86 6.66
C GLY A 90 5.10 14.32 6.91
N THR A 91 5.56 15.22 6.04
CA THR A 91 5.19 16.64 6.13
C THR A 91 3.75 16.88 5.67
N MET A 92 3.14 18.02 6.01
CA MET A 92 1.80 18.36 5.51
C MET A 92 1.72 18.32 3.97
N LYS A 93 2.82 18.64 3.27
CA LYS A 93 2.91 18.55 1.81
C LYS A 93 2.83 17.10 1.31
N ASN A 94 3.44 16.16 2.03
CA ASN A 94 3.37 14.73 1.70
C ASN A 94 1.94 14.20 1.86
N TRP A 95 1.24 14.60 2.93
CA TRP A 95 -0.14 14.15 3.15
C TRP A 95 -1.13 14.73 2.14
N LEU A 96 -0.90 15.96 1.68
CA LEU A 96 -1.66 16.53 0.58
C LEU A 96 -1.46 15.72 -0.71
N LEU A 97 -0.24 15.24 -0.96
CA LEU A 97 0.11 14.45 -2.14
C LEU A 97 -0.46 13.03 -2.09
N TYR A 98 -0.40 12.37 -0.92
CA TYR A 98 -0.81 10.97 -0.78
C TYR A 98 -2.30 10.80 -0.48
N GLY A 99 -2.96 11.83 0.03
CA GLY A 99 -4.37 11.78 0.39
C GLY A 99 -4.66 11.32 1.82
N LYS A 100 -5.89 11.57 2.26
CA LYS A 100 -6.38 11.28 3.62
C LYS A 100 -6.35 9.80 4.00
N PRO A 101 -6.70 8.84 3.12
CA PRO A 101 -6.66 7.42 3.47
C PRO A 101 -5.24 6.96 3.85
N ILE A 102 -4.24 7.36 3.05
CA ILE A 102 -2.83 7.04 3.33
C ILE A 102 -2.33 7.76 4.58
N GLU A 103 -2.72 9.03 4.78
CA GLU A 103 -2.40 9.75 6.02
C GLU A 103 -2.94 8.99 7.24
N GLN A 104 -4.20 8.56 7.24
CA GLN A 104 -4.80 7.82 8.36
C GLN A 104 -4.09 6.49 8.64
N LEU A 105 -3.62 5.79 7.61
CA LEU A 105 -2.87 4.53 7.76
C LEU A 105 -1.47 4.74 8.34
N CYS A 106 -0.78 5.80 7.91
CA CYS A 106 0.67 5.94 8.08
C CYS A 106 1.12 7.06 9.01
N ARG A 107 0.20 7.91 9.48
CA ARG A 107 0.51 9.00 10.41
C ARG A 107 1.15 8.47 11.70
N GLY A 108 2.23 9.12 12.11
CA GLY A 108 3.00 8.75 13.31
C GLY A 108 3.97 7.58 13.10
N LEU A 109 4.10 7.06 11.87
CA LEU A 109 5.09 6.04 11.52
C LEU A 109 6.21 6.63 10.66
N PRO A 110 7.43 6.07 10.77
CA PRO A 110 8.49 6.27 9.78
C PRO A 110 8.01 5.95 8.38
N LEU A 111 8.23 6.88 7.45
CA LEU A 111 7.95 6.71 6.03
C LEU A 111 9.19 6.26 5.27
N TYR A 112 8.96 5.32 4.35
CA TYR A 112 9.94 4.85 3.39
C TYR A 112 9.35 4.95 1.98
N GLU A 113 10.14 5.42 1.02
CA GLU A 113 9.74 5.70 -0.37
C GLU A 113 10.65 4.99 -1.38
#